data_AF-A0AB74M1C6-F1
#
_entry.id   AF-A0AB74M1C6-F1
#
_cell.length_a   1.000
_cell.length_b   1.000
_cell.length_c   1.000
_cell.angle_alpha   90.00
_cell.angle_beta   90.00
_cell.angle_gamma   90.00
#
_symmetry.space_group_name_H-M   'P 1'
#
loop_
_entity.id
_entity.type
_entity.pdbx_description
1 polymer ?
#
loop_
_entity_poly.entity_id
_entity_poly.type
_entity_poly.pdbx_seq_one_letter_code
_entity_poly.pdbx_strand_id
1 'polypeptide(L)'
;MSTTWSHALKYHLTEEGRWLFSASITPPTPLVEAPQGGFLLSKVDFDKPPITIGEQVELLRVRGLEVADPAVAEAFISNVGYYRLSGFYKYYLDPNDPQREKMRAGVTFDDVVKLYEFDRRLRALLSRALERIEISIKSKLSHEAATAHGAFWLCEPVNFDRGRHAQIIEMIDKYIGDKTVDHQHVFINHFMNKYS
;
A
#
# COMPACT_ATOMS: atom_id res chain seq x y z
N MET A 1 14.37 19.44 -32.50
CA MET A 1 15.39 18.43 -32.16
C MET A 1 16.10 18.86 -30.89
N SER A 2 16.15 17.97 -29.91
CA SER A 2 16.55 18.18 -28.50
C SER A 2 15.65 19.16 -27.72
N THR A 3 15.11 18.71 -26.58
CA THR A 3 15.09 19.41 -25.27
C THR A 3 14.22 18.60 -24.28
N THR A 4 14.90 18.07 -23.25
CA THR A 4 14.46 17.72 -21.88
C THR A 4 13.43 16.63 -21.61
N TRP A 5 13.92 15.40 -21.61
CA TRP A 5 13.54 14.36 -20.64
C TRP A 5 14.07 14.76 -19.25
N SER A 6 13.27 15.38 -18.38
CA SER A 6 13.71 15.65 -17.00
C SER A 6 12.60 15.76 -15.95
N HIS A 7 11.31 15.71 -16.30
CA HIS A 7 10.25 16.07 -15.33
C HIS A 7 9.40 14.94 -14.73
N ALA A 8 9.56 13.68 -15.14
CA ALA A 8 8.71 12.58 -14.64
C ALA A 8 9.36 11.69 -13.56
N LEU A 9 10.62 11.94 -13.19
CA LEU A 9 11.37 11.15 -12.20
C LEU A 9 12.02 12.04 -11.13
N LYS A 10 11.27 12.98 -10.56
CA LYS A 10 11.64 13.58 -9.26
C LYS A 10 11.04 12.77 -8.12
N TYR A 11 11.53 11.55 -7.95
CA TYR A 11 11.54 10.95 -6.61
C TYR A 11 12.58 11.72 -5.78
N HIS A 12 12.15 12.20 -4.62
CA HIS A 12 12.93 13.08 -3.75
C HIS A 12 14.25 12.44 -3.30
N LEU A 13 15.36 13.02 -3.74
CA LEU A 13 16.64 13.04 -3.02
C LEU A 13 16.58 14.25 -2.09
N THR A 14 16.63 14.04 -0.77
CA THR A 14 17.05 15.09 0.16
C THR A 14 18.57 15.24 0.06
N GLU A 15 19.09 16.47 0.23
CA GLU A 15 20.51 16.85 0.05
C GLU A 15 21.53 16.05 0.89
N GLU A 16 21.09 15.13 1.76
CA GLU A 16 21.95 14.30 2.62
C GLU A 16 22.22 12.88 2.11
N GLY A 17 21.86 12.55 0.85
CA GLY A 17 22.22 11.24 0.26
C GLY A 17 21.58 10.01 0.93
N ARG A 18 20.47 10.18 1.66
CA ARG A 18 19.67 9.06 2.19
C ARG A 18 18.56 8.65 1.23
N TRP A 19 18.45 7.34 1.00
CA TRP A 19 17.31 6.73 0.31
C TRP A 19 16.07 6.76 1.22
N LEU A 20 15.04 7.50 0.82
CA LEU A 20 13.70 7.34 1.40
C LEU A 20 12.98 6.21 0.65
N PHE A 21 13.09 5.00 1.17
CA PHE A 21 12.21 3.91 0.76
C PHE A 21 10.81 4.17 1.31
N SER A 22 9.92 4.75 0.51
CA SER A 22 8.48 4.62 0.72
C SER A 22 8.04 3.25 0.20
N ALA A 23 8.50 2.18 0.85
CA ALA A 23 7.76 0.92 0.81
C ALA A 23 6.54 1.16 1.70
N SER A 24 5.39 1.50 1.11
CA SER A 24 4.16 1.59 1.89
C SER A 24 3.87 0.18 2.42
N ILE A 25 4.17 -0.05 3.70
CA ILE A 25 3.89 -1.28 4.45
C ILE A 25 2.38 -1.45 4.70
N THR A 26 1.55 -0.67 4.00
CA THR A 26 0.11 -0.75 4.09
C THR A 26 -0.33 -2.15 3.65
N PRO A 27 -1.10 -2.88 4.47
CA PRO A 27 -1.73 -4.10 4.01
C PRO A 27 -2.52 -3.80 2.72
N PRO A 28 -2.72 -4.79 1.82
CA PRO A 28 -3.53 -4.58 0.64
C PRO A 28 -4.88 -4.03 1.09
N THR A 29 -5.20 -2.82 0.65
CA THR A 29 -6.43 -2.14 1.03
C THR A 29 -7.62 -3.06 0.69
N PRO A 30 -8.51 -3.39 1.64
CA PRO A 30 -9.71 -4.18 1.35
C PRO A 30 -10.43 -3.61 0.13
N LEU A 31 -11.04 -4.43 -0.73
CA LEU A 31 -11.62 -3.93 -1.99
C LEU A 31 -12.62 -2.77 -1.81
N VAL A 32 -13.28 -2.73 -0.65
CA VAL A 32 -14.25 -1.70 -0.25
C VAL A 32 -13.57 -0.37 0.11
N GLU A 33 -12.34 -0.43 0.60
CA GLU A 33 -11.53 0.72 1.01
C GLU A 33 -10.42 1.05 0.00
N ALA A 34 -10.19 0.15 -0.96
CA ALA A 34 -9.26 0.38 -2.05
C ALA A 34 -9.72 1.63 -2.79
N PRO A 35 -8.87 2.65 -2.96
CA PRO A 35 -9.20 3.74 -3.87
C PRO A 35 -9.58 3.10 -5.20
N GLN A 36 -10.80 3.35 -5.66
CA GLN A 36 -11.39 2.74 -6.84
C GLN A 36 -10.47 3.01 -8.04
N GLY A 37 -9.57 2.08 -8.32
CA GLY A 37 -8.45 2.28 -9.25
C GLY A 37 -7.43 3.32 -8.74
N GLY A 38 -6.20 2.88 -8.52
CA GLY A 38 -5.04 3.78 -8.44
C GLY A 38 -4.77 4.44 -9.79
N PHE A 39 -5.63 5.37 -10.18
CA PHE A 39 -5.42 6.39 -11.21
C PHE A 39 -6.38 7.58 -11.02
N LEU A 40 -6.63 7.99 -9.78
CA LEU A 40 -7.30 9.26 -9.48
C LEU A 40 -6.26 10.36 -9.15
N LEU A 41 -5.19 10.43 -9.93
CA LEU A 41 -4.44 11.67 -10.07
C LEU A 41 -5.37 12.61 -10.84
N SER A 42 -5.74 13.74 -10.24
CA SER A 42 -6.53 14.76 -10.92
C SER A 42 -5.88 15.13 -12.26
N LYS A 43 -6.47 14.60 -13.34
CA LYS A 43 -6.33 15.06 -14.72
C LYS A 43 -4.88 15.32 -15.16
N VAL A 44 -4.02 14.30 -15.07
CA VAL A 44 -2.80 14.27 -15.90
C VAL A 44 -3.21 13.64 -17.22
N ASP A 45 -3.01 14.35 -18.33
CA ASP A 45 -3.24 13.80 -19.67
C ASP A 45 -2.34 12.56 -19.85
N PHE A 46 -2.99 11.40 -19.97
CA PHE A 46 -2.33 10.09 -20.06
C PHE A 46 -2.76 9.41 -21.35
N ASP A 47 -1.99 9.62 -22.41
CA ASP A 47 -2.31 9.18 -23.77
C ASP A 47 -1.84 7.74 -24.08
N LYS A 48 -1.42 6.96 -23.08
CA LYS A 48 -0.97 5.59 -23.32
C LYS A 48 -2.16 4.63 -23.39
N PRO A 49 -2.38 3.95 -24.53
CA PRO A 49 -3.46 2.99 -24.65
C PRO A 49 -3.23 1.81 -23.69
N PRO A 50 -4.30 1.21 -23.16
CA PRO A 50 -4.18 -0.03 -22.41
C PRO A 50 -3.66 -1.14 -23.33
N ILE A 51 -2.76 -1.97 -22.79
CA ILE A 51 -2.25 -3.16 -23.48
C ILE A 51 -2.85 -4.42 -22.85
N THR A 52 -3.14 -5.40 -23.69
CA THR A 52 -3.67 -6.72 -23.33
C THR A 52 -2.66 -7.53 -22.50
N ILE A 53 -3.11 -8.62 -21.86
CA ILE A 53 -2.24 -9.47 -21.05
C ILE A 53 -1.13 -10.11 -21.90
N GLY A 54 -1.45 -10.57 -23.11
CA GLY A 54 -0.44 -11.10 -24.05
C GLY A 54 0.59 -10.04 -24.43
N GLU A 55 0.15 -8.81 -24.73
CA GLU A 55 1.06 -7.69 -25.01
C GLU A 55 1.93 -7.31 -23.79
N GLN A 56 1.41 -7.47 -22.56
CA GLN A 56 2.19 -7.27 -21.34
C GLN A 56 3.29 -8.33 -21.20
N VAL A 57 3.00 -9.60 -21.49
CA VAL A 57 4.01 -10.67 -21.49
C VAL A 57 5.06 -10.40 -22.55
N GLU A 58 4.65 -10.02 -23.76
CA GLU A 58 5.59 -9.72 -24.83
C GLU A 58 6.45 -8.50 -24.52
N LEU A 59 5.89 -7.46 -23.89
CA LEU A 59 6.66 -6.31 -23.41
C LEU A 59 7.74 -6.73 -22.40
N LEU A 60 7.44 -7.67 -21.50
CA LEU A 60 8.43 -8.19 -20.55
C LEU A 60 9.54 -8.95 -21.28
N ARG A 61 9.20 -9.74 -22.31
CA ARG A 61 10.19 -10.45 -23.13
C ARG A 61 11.10 -9.50 -23.90
N VAL A 62 10.54 -8.46 -24.52
CA VAL A 62 11.30 -7.38 -25.20
C VAL A 62 12.26 -6.67 -24.24
N ARG A 63 11.88 -6.56 -22.97
CA ARG A 63 12.73 -6.00 -21.90
C ARG A 63 13.77 -6.97 -21.35
N GLY A 64 13.88 -8.19 -21.90
CA GLY A 64 14.90 -9.16 -21.53
C GLY A 64 14.47 -10.14 -20.44
N LEU A 65 13.17 -10.25 -20.14
CA LEU A 65 12.67 -11.30 -19.24
C LEU A 65 12.51 -12.62 -20.00
N GLU A 66 13.18 -13.67 -19.51
CA GLU A 66 13.06 -15.00 -20.06
C GLU A 66 11.77 -15.66 -19.57
N VAL A 67 10.83 -15.85 -20.50
CA VAL A 67 9.53 -16.49 -20.24
C VAL A 67 9.53 -17.87 -20.91
N ALA A 68 9.61 -18.92 -20.09
CA ALA A 68 9.64 -20.30 -20.59
C ALA A 68 8.27 -20.75 -21.14
N ASP A 69 7.20 -20.41 -20.44
CA ASP A 69 5.82 -20.69 -20.84
C ASP A 69 4.99 -19.39 -20.80
N PRO A 70 4.68 -18.79 -21.96
CA PRO A 70 3.85 -17.60 -22.05
C PRO A 70 2.46 -17.78 -21.43
N ALA A 71 1.83 -18.95 -21.55
CA ALA A 71 0.49 -19.17 -21.01
C ALA A 71 0.48 -19.12 -19.47
N VAL A 72 1.53 -19.65 -18.84
CA VAL A 72 1.72 -19.53 -17.38
C VAL A 72 1.95 -18.08 -16.98
N ALA A 73 2.75 -17.34 -17.73
CA ALA A 73 2.99 -15.92 -17.45
C ALA A 73 1.72 -15.08 -17.60
N GLU A 74 0.91 -15.32 -18.64
CA GLU A 74 -0.38 -14.67 -18.85
C GLU A 74 -1.36 -14.98 -17.71
N ALA A 75 -1.48 -16.25 -17.33
CA ALA A 75 -2.33 -16.67 -16.22
C ALA A 75 -1.89 -16.06 -14.87
N PHE A 76 -0.58 -15.90 -14.67
CA PHE A 76 -0.08 -15.25 -13.46
C PHE A 76 -0.36 -13.74 -13.48
N ILE A 77 -0.07 -13.06 -14.60
CA ILE A 77 -0.27 -11.62 -14.74
C ILE A 77 -1.75 -11.24 -14.67
N SER A 78 -2.66 -12.08 -15.18
CA SER A 78 -4.11 -11.86 -15.07
C SER A 78 -4.59 -11.85 -13.62
N ASN A 79 -3.98 -12.65 -12.74
CA ASN A 79 -4.34 -12.75 -11.33
C ASN A 79 -3.62 -11.71 -10.45
N VAL A 80 -2.32 -11.48 -10.68
CA VAL A 80 -1.49 -10.62 -9.81
C VAL A 80 -1.49 -9.17 -10.29
N GLY A 81 -1.60 -8.96 -11.59
CA GLY A 81 -1.51 -7.67 -12.26
C GLY A 81 -0.07 -7.31 -12.66
N TYR A 82 0.12 -6.84 -13.89
CA TYR A 82 1.41 -6.42 -14.43
C TYR A 82 2.09 -5.33 -13.58
N TYR A 83 1.34 -4.31 -13.12
CA TYR A 83 1.91 -3.23 -12.30
C TYR A 83 2.46 -3.73 -10.97
N ARG A 84 1.79 -4.71 -10.34
CA ARG A 84 2.30 -5.33 -9.11
C ARG A 84 3.59 -6.06 -9.39
N LEU A 85 3.65 -6.85 -10.46
CA LEU A 85 4.87 -7.54 -10.89
C LEU A 85 6.00 -6.56 -11.24
N SER A 86 5.65 -5.36 -11.75
CA SER A 86 6.60 -4.32 -12.10
C SER A 86 7.40 -3.74 -10.95
N GLY A 87 6.89 -3.84 -9.72
CA GLY A 87 7.68 -3.51 -8.54
C GLY A 87 8.87 -4.46 -8.36
N PHE A 88 8.73 -5.73 -8.76
CA PHE A 88 9.69 -6.79 -8.49
C PHE A 88 10.72 -6.95 -9.60
N TYR A 89 10.33 -6.88 -10.88
CA TYR A 89 11.32 -7.00 -11.95
C TYR A 89 12.30 -5.81 -11.97
N LYS A 90 11.94 -4.66 -11.37
CA LYS A 90 12.81 -3.47 -11.27
C LYS A 90 14.13 -3.75 -10.55
N TYR A 91 14.16 -4.74 -9.66
CA TYR A 91 15.40 -5.18 -8.99
C TYR A 91 16.36 -5.93 -9.92
N TYR A 92 15.88 -6.33 -11.09
CA TYR A 92 16.64 -7.06 -12.10
C TYR A 92 17.05 -6.19 -13.29
N LEU A 93 16.74 -4.89 -13.27
CA LEU A 93 17.14 -3.96 -14.32
C LEU A 93 18.67 -3.91 -14.48
N ASP A 94 19.11 -3.77 -15.72
CA ASP A 94 20.51 -3.56 -16.04
C ASP A 94 20.95 -2.18 -15.52
N PRO A 95 21.92 -2.11 -14.59
CA PRO A 95 22.41 -0.82 -14.08
C PRO A 95 23.10 0.02 -15.18
N ASN A 96 23.51 -0.60 -16.28
CA ASN A 96 24.17 0.08 -17.40
C ASN A 96 23.17 0.57 -18.46
N ASP A 97 21.89 0.19 -18.38
CA ASP A 97 20.86 0.70 -19.28
C ASP A 97 20.49 2.14 -18.89
N PRO A 98 20.80 3.16 -19.74
CA PRO A 98 20.50 4.55 -19.43
C PRO A 98 19.00 4.81 -19.23
N GLN A 99 18.14 3.99 -19.86
CA GLN A 99 16.68 4.12 -19.79
C GLN A 99 16.07 3.33 -18.62
N ARG A 100 16.83 2.44 -17.99
CA ARG A 100 16.37 1.54 -16.92
C ARG A 100 15.08 0.79 -17.30
N GLU A 101 15.01 0.32 -18.54
CA GLU A 101 13.89 -0.44 -19.06
C GLU A 101 14.23 -1.92 -19.27
N LYS A 102 15.50 -2.23 -19.53
CA LYS A 102 15.97 -3.59 -19.79
C LYS A 102 16.43 -4.29 -18.52
N MET A 103 16.11 -5.57 -18.44
CA MET A 103 16.59 -6.48 -17.40
C MET A 103 17.96 -7.04 -17.78
N ARG A 104 18.72 -7.44 -16.76
CA ARG A 104 19.98 -8.17 -16.93
C ARG A 104 19.70 -9.50 -17.66
N ALA A 105 20.68 -9.95 -18.44
CA ALA A 105 20.58 -11.24 -19.13
C ALA A 105 20.45 -12.40 -18.12
N GLY A 106 19.69 -13.44 -18.48
CA GLY A 106 19.47 -14.63 -17.65
C GLY A 106 18.42 -14.47 -16.55
N VAL A 107 17.67 -13.35 -16.53
CA VAL A 107 16.58 -13.16 -15.57
C VAL A 107 15.33 -13.85 -16.10
N THR A 108 14.81 -14.81 -15.33
CA THR A 108 13.63 -15.57 -15.71
C THR A 108 12.36 -15.01 -15.07
N PHE A 109 11.21 -15.29 -15.69
CA PHE A 109 9.91 -14.99 -15.09
C PHE A 109 9.76 -15.60 -13.70
N ASP A 110 10.28 -16.82 -13.51
CA ASP A 110 10.23 -17.54 -12.23
C ASP A 110 11.04 -16.84 -11.13
N ASP A 111 12.16 -16.19 -11.46
CA ASP A 111 12.94 -15.40 -10.50
C ASP A 111 12.11 -14.23 -9.95
N VAL A 112 11.42 -13.52 -10.84
CA VAL A 112 10.54 -12.40 -10.46
C VAL A 112 9.37 -12.89 -9.63
N VAL A 113 8.76 -14.02 -10.00
CA VAL A 113 7.66 -14.64 -9.26
C VAL A 113 8.11 -15.10 -7.87
N LYS A 114 9.30 -15.71 -7.75
CA LYS A 114 9.88 -16.12 -6.46
C LYS A 114 10.08 -14.92 -5.54
N LEU A 115 10.59 -13.81 -6.05
CA LEU A 115 10.76 -12.59 -5.28
C LEU A 115 9.41 -12.02 -4.81
N TYR A 116 8.41 -12.00 -5.69
CA TYR A 116 7.05 -11.62 -5.34
C TYR A 116 6.45 -12.53 -4.25
N GLU A 117 6.57 -13.84 -4.39
CA GLU A 117 6.04 -14.82 -3.43
C GLU A 117 6.73 -14.74 -2.08
N PHE A 118 8.05 -14.51 -2.07
CA PHE A 118 8.80 -14.27 -0.84
C PHE A 118 8.24 -13.06 -0.09
N ASP A 119 8.11 -11.91 -0.74
CA ASP A 119 7.61 -10.69 -0.11
C ASP A 119 6.15 -10.84 0.35
N ARG A 120 5.32 -11.52 -0.45
CA ARG A 120 3.94 -11.88 -0.05
C ARG A 120 3.91 -12.70 1.24
N ARG A 121 4.75 -13.73 1.35
CA ARG A 121 4.84 -14.58 2.55
C ARG A 121 5.39 -13.83 3.74
N LEU A 122 6.42 -13.00 3.53
CA LEU A 122 7.00 -12.15 4.56
C LEU A 122 5.96 -11.20 5.14
N ARG A 123 5.21 -10.50 4.28
CA ARG A 123 4.11 -9.62 4.71
C ARG A 123 3.06 -10.36 5.53
N ALA A 124 2.66 -11.56 5.12
CA ALA A 124 1.71 -12.37 5.88
C ALA A 124 2.22 -12.76 7.28
N LEU A 125 3.51 -13.08 7.41
CA LEU A 125 4.12 -13.39 8.71
C LEU A 125 4.21 -12.14 9.60
N LEU A 126 4.63 -11.01 9.04
CA LEU A 126 4.74 -9.75 9.77
C LEU A 126 3.39 -9.24 10.24
N SER A 127 2.35 -9.29 9.39
CA SER A 127 1.00 -8.88 9.79
C SER A 127 0.49 -9.66 11.00
N ARG A 128 0.70 -10.98 11.05
CA ARG A 128 0.32 -11.80 12.21
C ARG A 128 1.07 -11.43 13.48
N ALA A 129 2.36 -11.09 13.37
CA ALA A 129 3.15 -10.67 14.51
C ALA A 129 2.71 -9.28 15.01
N LEU A 130 2.51 -8.35 14.09
CA LEU A 130 2.09 -6.98 14.39
C LEU A 130 0.69 -6.92 14.99
N GLU A 131 -0.23 -7.77 14.56
CA GLU A 131 -1.59 -7.86 15.12
C GLU A 131 -1.56 -8.10 16.64
N ARG A 132 -0.72 -9.03 17.11
CA ARG A 132 -0.57 -9.34 18.55
C ARG A 132 0.03 -8.16 19.31
N ILE A 133 1.00 -7.46 18.72
CA ILE A 133 1.65 -6.30 19.31
C ILE A 133 0.67 -5.13 19.39
N GLU A 134 -0.08 -4.87 18.32
CA GLU A 134 -1.09 -3.82 18.24
C GLU A 134 -2.14 -3.99 19.33
N ILE A 135 -2.72 -5.19 19.47
CA ILE A 135 -3.72 -5.48 20.50
C ILE A 135 -3.13 -5.25 21.89
N SER A 136 -1.90 -5.72 22.15
CA SER A 136 -1.26 -5.54 23.45
C SER A 136 -0.99 -4.07 23.78
N ILE A 137 -0.52 -3.28 22.80
CA ILE A 137 -0.25 -1.86 23.01
C ILE A 137 -1.56 -1.11 23.25
N LYS A 138 -2.55 -1.32 22.39
CA LYS A 138 -3.87 -0.68 22.50
C LYS A 138 -4.52 -0.97 23.84
N SER A 139 -4.51 -2.23 24.27
CA SER A 139 -5.13 -2.64 25.53
C SER A 139 -4.43 -2.03 26.74
N LYS A 140 -3.09 -2.04 26.79
CA LYS A 140 -2.33 -1.40 27.86
C LYS A 140 -2.52 0.11 27.89
N LEU A 141 -2.41 0.78 26.73
CA LEU A 141 -2.62 2.21 26.63
C LEU A 141 -4.02 2.61 27.11
N SER A 142 -5.05 1.93 26.63
CA SER A 142 -6.42 2.20 27.06
C SER A 142 -6.63 1.97 28.55
N HIS A 143 -6.01 0.94 29.14
CA HIS A 143 -6.14 0.64 30.56
C HIS A 143 -5.46 1.70 31.45
N GLU A 144 -4.20 2.01 31.17
CA GLU A 144 -3.44 3.00 31.95
C GLU A 144 -4.06 4.40 31.82
N ALA A 145 -4.43 4.80 30.60
CA ALA A 145 -5.04 6.10 30.37
C ALA A 145 -6.44 6.23 30.98
N ALA A 146 -7.26 5.17 30.91
CA ALA A 146 -8.57 5.18 31.55
C ALA A 146 -8.49 5.22 33.07
N THR A 147 -7.48 4.59 33.66
CA THR A 147 -7.24 4.60 35.10
C THR A 147 -6.79 5.98 35.58
N ALA A 148 -5.97 6.68 34.79
CA ALA A 148 -5.46 8.01 35.14
C ALA A 148 -6.43 9.17 34.82
N HIS A 149 -7.15 9.09 33.69
CA HIS A 149 -7.91 10.21 33.12
C HIS A 149 -9.40 9.90 32.88
N GLY A 150 -9.87 8.72 33.29
CA GLY A 150 -11.26 8.31 33.16
C GLY A 150 -11.61 7.62 31.84
N ALA A 151 -12.81 7.04 31.76
CA ALA A 151 -13.23 6.21 30.63
C ALA A 151 -13.24 6.94 29.27
N PHE A 152 -13.43 8.26 29.28
CA PHE A 152 -13.47 9.13 28.09
C PHE A 152 -12.15 9.87 27.84
N TRP A 153 -11.03 9.38 28.37
CA TRP A 153 -9.72 10.05 28.26
C TRP A 153 -9.34 10.45 26.83
N LEU A 154 -9.76 9.67 25.82
CA LEU A 154 -9.48 9.93 24.40
C LEU A 154 -10.28 11.13 23.86
N CYS A 155 -11.43 11.45 24.46
CA CYS A 155 -12.26 12.60 24.07
C CYS A 155 -11.72 13.92 24.60
N GLU A 156 -10.85 13.89 25.61
CA GLU A 156 -10.39 15.07 26.31
C GLU A 156 -9.09 15.62 25.70
N PRO A 157 -9.09 16.83 25.11
CA PRO A 157 -7.93 17.39 24.43
C PRO A 157 -6.77 17.71 25.40
N VAL A 158 -7.06 17.93 26.68
CA VAL A 158 -6.06 18.21 27.73
C VAL A 158 -5.09 17.05 27.95
N ASN A 159 -5.47 15.82 27.57
CA ASN A 159 -4.63 14.64 27.71
C ASN A 159 -3.57 14.51 26.58
N PHE A 160 -3.48 15.48 25.66
CA PHE A 160 -2.62 15.41 24.49
C PHE A 160 -1.70 16.65 24.36
N ASP A 161 -0.39 16.43 24.43
CA ASP A 161 0.61 17.51 24.39
C ASP A 161 0.85 18.12 23.00
N ARG A 162 0.55 17.37 21.92
CA ARG A 162 0.81 17.78 20.53
C ARG A 162 -0.43 17.56 19.66
N GLY A 163 -0.66 18.53 18.77
CA GLY A 163 -1.87 18.64 17.95
C GLY A 163 -2.17 17.44 17.03
N ARG A 164 -3.42 17.44 16.56
CA ARG A 164 -4.20 16.40 15.84
C ARG A 164 -5.26 15.66 16.67
N HIS A 165 -5.45 15.99 17.96
CA HIS A 165 -6.60 15.48 18.73
C HIS A 165 -7.94 15.74 18.02
N ALA A 166 -8.15 16.98 17.55
CA ALA A 166 -9.33 17.32 16.75
C ALA A 166 -9.52 16.45 15.50
N GLN A 167 -8.42 16.10 14.80
CA GLN A 167 -8.47 15.21 13.63
C GLN A 167 -8.79 13.76 14.03
N ILE A 168 -8.30 13.30 15.18
CA ILE A 168 -8.63 11.98 15.73
C ILE A 168 -10.13 11.91 16.06
N ILE A 169 -10.68 12.94 16.71
CA ILE A 169 -12.10 13.01 17.02
C ILE A 169 -12.94 13.05 15.75
N GLU A 170 -12.58 13.89 14.77
CA GLU A 170 -13.27 13.96 13.47
C GLU A 170 -13.26 12.60 12.75
N MET A 171 -12.13 11.88 12.78
CA MET A 171 -12.02 10.55 12.21
C MET A 171 -12.91 9.53 12.94
N ILE A 172 -12.99 9.60 14.27
CA ILE A 172 -13.86 8.74 15.08
C ILE A 172 -15.33 9.02 14.79
N ASP A 173 -15.74 10.29 14.78
CA ASP A 173 -17.13 10.67 14.48
C ASP A 173 -17.52 10.29 13.06
N LYS A 174 -16.61 10.44 12.08
CA LYS A 174 -16.84 9.97 10.71
C LYS A 174 -16.98 8.45 10.62
N TYR A 175 -16.19 7.71 11.40
CA TYR A 175 -16.23 6.24 11.43
C TYR A 175 -17.51 5.71 12.08
N ILE A 176 -17.91 6.31 13.21
CA ILE A 176 -19.17 5.96 13.87
C ILE A 176 -20.34 6.36 12.96
N GLY A 177 -20.31 7.54 12.36
CA GLY A 177 -21.39 8.06 11.53
C GLY A 177 -22.58 8.51 12.37
N ASP A 178 -23.80 8.34 11.85
CA ASP A 178 -25.02 8.72 12.56
C ASP A 178 -25.22 7.83 13.79
N LYS A 179 -25.22 8.46 14.96
CA LYS A 179 -25.30 7.81 16.27
C LYS A 179 -26.69 7.23 16.59
N THR A 180 -27.69 7.51 15.74
CA THR A 180 -29.08 7.08 15.92
C THR A 180 -29.45 5.85 15.10
N VAL A 181 -28.58 5.42 14.17
CA VAL A 181 -28.81 4.23 13.35
C VAL A 181 -28.15 3.00 13.95
N ASP A 182 -28.64 1.82 13.57
CA ASP A 182 -28.01 0.56 13.96
C ASP A 182 -26.67 0.41 13.21
N HIS A 183 -25.58 0.41 13.96
CA HIS A 183 -24.22 0.27 13.41
C HIS A 183 -23.88 -1.21 13.20
N GLN A 184 -23.00 -1.50 12.23
CA GLN A 184 -22.49 -2.86 12.01
C GLN A 184 -21.78 -3.44 13.25
N HIS A 185 -21.24 -2.57 14.11
CA HIS A 185 -20.52 -2.94 15.31
C HIS A 185 -21.44 -3.02 16.53
N VAL A 186 -21.72 -4.24 16.98
CA VAL A 186 -22.61 -4.55 18.12
C VAL A 186 -22.25 -3.78 19.39
N PHE A 187 -20.96 -3.52 19.63
CA PHE A 187 -20.52 -2.77 20.81
C PHE A 187 -20.94 -1.29 20.78
N ILE A 188 -21.04 -0.68 19.59
CA ILE A 188 -21.51 0.70 19.44
C ILE A 188 -22.99 0.73 19.80
N ASN A 189 -23.80 -0.15 19.21
CA ASN A 189 -25.24 -0.21 19.47
C ASN A 189 -25.54 -0.47 20.95
N HIS A 190 -24.80 -1.40 21.57
CA HIS A 190 -24.91 -1.64 23.01
C HIS A 190 -24.60 -0.39 23.84
N PHE A 191 -23.54 0.34 23.47
CA PHE A 191 -23.15 1.55 24.16
C PHE A 191 -24.19 2.66 24.01
N MET A 192 -24.66 2.93 22.78
CA MET A 192 -25.67 3.97 22.52
C MET A 192 -26.99 3.64 23.24
N ASN A 193 -27.47 2.40 23.15
CA ASN A 193 -28.74 2.02 23.79
C ASN A 193 -28.71 2.06 25.32
N LYS A 194 -27.53 1.90 25.93
CA LYS A 194 -27.40 1.81 27.39
C LYS A 194 -26.98 3.12 28.04
N TYR A 195 -26.23 3.96 27.34
CA TYR A 195 -25.57 5.13 27.91
C TYR A 195 -25.81 6.44 27.15
N SER A 196 -26.57 6.43 26.04
CA SER A 196 -27.05 7.64 25.32
C SER A 196 -28.57 7.74 25.39
#